data_AF-A0A1Q5I640-F1
#
_entry.id   AF-A0A1Q5I640-F1
#
_cell.length_a   1.000
_cell.length_b   1.000
_cell.length_c   1.000
_cell.angle_alpha   90.00
_cell.angle_beta   90.00
_cell.angle_gamma   90.00
#
_symmetry.space_group_name_H-M   'P 1'
#
loop_
_entity.id
_entity.type
_entity.pdbx_description
1 polymer ?
#
loop_
_entity_poly.entity_id
_entity_poly.type
_entity_poly.pdbx_seq_one_letter_code
_entity_poly.pdbx_strand_id
1 'polypeptide(L)'
;MPQTTPITAERIVAKYATAVASVIGEPPATNLPDFAAQLRTAAVYLERSGINGGDELDTAALYLDDLHALPADKQQAWLEQAAESLKDTADMVAEYHLC
;
A
#
# COMPACT_ATOMS: atom_id res chain seq x y z
N MET A 1 -27.62 -10.07 -5.27
CA MET A 1 -26.82 -8.86 -5.60
C MET A 1 -25.44 -9.06 -5.01
N PRO A 2 -24.33 -8.91 -5.76
CA PRO A 2 -23.01 -8.99 -5.16
C PRO A 2 -22.88 -7.83 -4.17
N GLN A 3 -22.66 -8.15 -2.89
CA GLN A 3 -22.36 -7.14 -1.89
C GLN A 3 -20.90 -6.73 -2.10
N THR A 4 -20.66 -5.61 -2.78
CA THR A 4 -19.32 -5.01 -2.85
C THR A 4 -18.98 -4.56 -1.44
N THR A 5 -18.26 -5.41 -0.71
CA THR A 5 -17.84 -5.09 0.65
C THR A 5 -16.97 -3.84 0.58
N PRO A 6 -17.26 -2.77 1.33
CA PRO A 6 -16.55 -1.51 1.22
C PRO A 6 -15.05 -1.70 1.43
N ILE A 7 -14.22 -1.03 0.62
CA ILE A 7 -12.79 -0.94 0.86
C ILE A 7 -12.63 -0.12 2.16
N THR A 8 -11.91 -0.67 3.13
CA THR A 8 -11.56 0.02 4.38
C THR A 8 -10.05 0.04 4.54
N ALA A 9 -9.58 1.00 5.32
CA ALA A 9 -8.20 1.10 5.81
C ALA A 9 -7.64 -0.25 6.27
N GLU A 10 -8.35 -0.94 7.16
CA GLU A 10 -7.90 -2.21 7.73
C GLU A 10 -7.80 -3.31 6.68
N ARG A 11 -8.70 -3.31 5.69
CA ARG A 11 -8.65 -4.28 4.59
C ARG A 11 -7.48 -4.04 3.66
N ILE A 12 -7.12 -2.79 3.41
CA ILE A 12 -5.92 -2.44 2.62
C ILE A 12 -4.67 -2.95 3.35
N VAL A 13 -4.53 -2.62 4.65
CA VAL A 13 -3.40 -3.07 5.47
C VAL A 13 -3.36 -4.61 5.50
N ALA A 14 -4.47 -5.29 5.81
CA ALA A 14 -4.52 -6.74 5.87
C ALA A 14 -4.19 -7.44 4.54
N LYS A 15 -4.49 -6.80 3.40
CA LYS A 15 -4.23 -7.35 2.07
C LYS A 15 -2.77 -7.19 1.66
N TYR A 16 -2.14 -6.04 1.94
CA TYR A 16 -0.86 -5.66 1.33
C TYR A 16 0.31 -5.63 2.32
N ALA A 17 0.08 -5.48 3.63
CA ALA A 17 1.15 -5.30 4.62
C ALA A 17 2.17 -6.43 4.64
N THR A 18 1.74 -7.68 4.45
CA THR A 18 2.68 -8.82 4.43
C THR A 18 3.63 -8.75 3.23
N ALA A 19 3.12 -8.39 2.05
CA ALA A 19 3.93 -8.30 0.84
C ALA A 19 4.91 -7.13 0.92
N VAL A 20 4.44 -5.95 1.33
CA VAL A 20 5.28 -4.76 1.52
C VAL A 20 6.37 -5.02 2.58
N ALA A 21 6.01 -5.64 3.70
CA ALA A 21 6.97 -5.94 4.77
C ALA A 21 8.06 -6.94 4.35
N SER A 22 7.75 -7.87 3.44
CA SER A 22 8.74 -8.81 2.91
C SER A 22 9.85 -8.12 2.09
N VAL A 23 9.52 -7.03 1.37
CA VAL A 23 10.51 -6.24 0.60
C VAL A 23 11.51 -5.55 1.52
N ILE A 24 11.06 -5.04 2.66
CA ILE A 24 11.89 -4.27 3.60
C ILE A 24 12.47 -5.11 4.74
N GLY A 25 12.11 -6.41 4.82
CA GLY A 25 12.59 -7.32 5.86
C GLY A 25 12.05 -7.03 7.26
N GLU A 26 10.87 -6.42 7.37
CA GLU A 26 10.23 -6.07 8.64
C GLU A 26 8.99 -6.92 8.95
N PRO A 27 8.46 -6.89 10.18
CA PRO A 27 7.13 -7.42 10.47
C PRO A 27 6.03 -6.64 9.72
N PRO A 28 4.93 -7.30 9.29
CA PRO A 28 3.81 -6.61 8.66
C PRO A 28 3.19 -5.55 9.56
N ALA A 29 2.99 -4.34 9.02
CA ALA A 29 2.25 -3.30 9.71
C ALA A 29 0.82 -3.75 10.05
N THR A 30 0.33 -3.36 11.23
CA THR A 30 -1.04 -3.67 11.70
C THR A 30 -1.94 -2.44 11.78
N ASN A 31 -1.41 -1.27 11.48
CA ASN A 31 -2.13 0.00 11.48
C ASN A 31 -1.74 0.83 10.25
N LEU A 32 -2.53 1.87 9.97
CA LEU A 32 -2.38 2.67 8.76
C LEU A 32 -1.08 3.49 8.72
N PRO A 33 -0.70 4.22 9.79
CA PRO A 33 0.53 5.03 9.77
C PRO A 33 1.79 4.18 9.54
N ASP A 34 1.90 3.05 10.23
CA ASP A 34 3.03 2.13 10.06
C ASP A 34 3.03 1.55 8.63
N PHE A 35 1.86 1.21 8.10
CA PHE A 35 1.75 0.69 6.75
C PHE A 35 2.16 1.73 5.69
N ALA A 36 1.77 3.00 5.85
CA ALA A 36 2.19 4.09 4.97
C ALA A 36 3.71 4.31 5.04
N ALA A 37 4.32 4.21 6.22
CA ALA A 37 5.78 4.28 6.37
C ALA A 37 6.50 3.09 5.69
N GLN A 38 5.94 1.88 5.81
CA GLN A 38 6.48 0.69 5.14
C GLN A 38 6.37 0.80 3.61
N LEU A 39 5.28 1.37 3.09
CA LEU A 39 5.11 1.60 1.65
C LEU A 39 6.22 2.50 1.07
N ARG A 40 6.51 3.62 1.72
CA ARG A 40 7.60 4.52 1.31
C ARG A 40 8.96 3.84 1.38
N THR A 41 9.18 3.04 2.42
CA THR A 41 10.45 2.31 2.56
C THR A 41 10.58 1.24 1.47
N ALA A 42 9.50 0.51 1.17
CA ALA A 42 9.47 -0.47 0.09
C ALA A 42 9.70 0.19 -1.27
N ALA A 43 9.12 1.36 -1.53
CA ALA A 43 9.37 2.12 -2.76
C ALA A 43 10.86 2.34 -3.01
N VAL A 44 11.59 2.78 -1.99
CA VAL A 44 13.05 2.99 -2.04
C VAL A 44 13.80 1.68 -2.32
N TYR A 45 13.36 0.55 -1.75
CA TYR A 45 14.00 -0.75 -1.97
C TYR A 45 13.75 -1.26 -3.39
N LEU A 46 12.54 -1.10 -3.92
CA LEU A 46 12.20 -1.45 -5.31
C LEU A 46 13.00 -0.60 -6.30
N GLU A 47 13.07 0.72 -6.09
CA GLU A 47 13.85 1.63 -6.93
C GLU A 47 15.33 1.23 -6.96
N ARG A 48 15.90 0.88 -5.80
CA ARG A 48 17.30 0.42 -5.69
C ARG A 48 17.57 -0.91 -6.40
N SER A 49 16.56 -1.77 -6.48
CA SER A 49 16.62 -3.01 -7.26
C SER A 49 16.30 -2.82 -8.74
N GLY A 50 15.99 -1.61 -9.19
CA GLY A 50 15.62 -1.30 -10.57
C GLY A 50 14.23 -1.78 -10.97
N ILE A 51 13.37 -2.06 -9.99
CA ILE A 51 11.99 -2.51 -10.18
C ILE A 51 11.07 -1.29 -10.22
N ASN A 52 10.27 -1.19 -11.28
CA ASN A 52 9.26 -0.15 -11.40
C ASN A 52 8.09 -0.43 -10.46
N GLY A 53 7.45 0.62 -9.92
CA GLY A 53 6.35 0.48 -8.96
C GLY A 53 6.52 1.30 -7.68
N GLY A 54 7.70 1.88 -7.46
CA GLY A 54 7.98 2.70 -6.27
C GLY A 54 7.08 3.93 -6.18
N ASP A 55 6.83 4.60 -7.30
CA ASP A 55 5.97 5.79 -7.38
C ASP A 55 4.52 5.46 -6.98
N GLU A 56 4.02 4.29 -7.37
CA GLU A 56 2.69 3.81 -6.99
C GLU A 56 2.59 3.50 -5.49
N LEU A 57 3.64 2.93 -4.88
CA LEU A 57 3.69 2.71 -3.43
C LEU A 57 3.75 4.04 -2.66
N ASP A 58 4.54 5.01 -3.13
CA ASP A 58 4.60 6.35 -2.54
C ASP A 58 3.26 7.10 -2.67
N THR A 59 2.62 6.98 -3.82
CA THR A 59 1.28 7.54 -4.06
C THR A 59 0.24 6.94 -3.12
N ALA A 60 0.26 5.60 -2.95
CA ALA A 60 -0.61 4.93 -1.99
C ALA A 60 -0.34 5.42 -0.56
N ALA A 61 0.94 5.56 -0.17
CA ALA A 61 1.31 6.06 1.16
C ALA A 61 0.78 7.48 1.40
N LEU A 62 0.85 8.38 0.41
CA LEU A 62 0.28 9.72 0.48
C LEU A 62 -1.23 9.71 0.72
N TYR A 63 -1.97 8.90 -0.04
CA TYR A 63 -3.42 8.79 0.14
C TYR A 63 -3.80 8.24 1.52
N LEU A 64 -3.03 7.30 2.05
CA LEU A 64 -3.28 6.73 3.37
C LEU A 64 -2.93 7.72 4.50
N ASP A 65 -1.82 8.44 4.38
CA ASP A 65 -1.44 9.44 5.39
C ASP A 65 -2.44 10.59 5.43
N ASP A 66 -2.91 11.12 4.29
CA ASP A 66 -3.85 12.24 4.27
C ASP A 66 -5.28 11.85 4.67
N LEU A 67 -5.57 10.56 4.83
CA LEU A 67 -6.92 10.04 5.07
C LEU A 67 -7.59 10.68 6.30
N HIS A 68 -6.83 10.88 7.38
CA HIS A 68 -7.33 11.46 8.63
C HIS A 68 -7.66 12.96 8.52
N ALA A 69 -7.05 13.66 7.57
CA ALA A 69 -7.29 15.08 7.31
C ALA A 69 -8.53 15.31 6.42
N LEU A 70 -9.05 14.26 5.79
CA LEU A 70 -10.18 14.33 4.88
C LEU A 70 -11.52 14.14 5.59
N PRO A 71 -12.59 14.82 5.12
CA PRO A 71 -13.94 14.53 5.58
C PRO A 71 -14.39 13.15 5.10
N ALA A 72 -15.27 12.51 5.87
CA ALA A 72 -15.64 11.09 5.72
C ALA A 72 -16.19 10.73 4.33
N ASP A 73 -16.85 11.67 3.65
CA ASP A 73 -17.36 11.52 2.29
C ASP A 73 -16.26 11.40 1.23
N LYS A 74 -15.06 11.91 1.53
CA LYS A 74 -13.87 11.82 0.64
C LYS A 74 -12.92 10.68 1.01
N GLN A 75 -12.95 10.21 2.26
CA GLN A 75 -12.08 9.12 2.72
C GLN A 75 -12.27 7.86 1.87
N GLN A 76 -13.51 7.53 1.49
CA GLN A 76 -13.78 6.36 0.67
C GLN A 76 -13.09 6.41 -0.70
N ALA A 77 -13.13 7.57 -1.37
CA ALA A 77 -12.47 7.76 -2.66
C ALA A 77 -10.94 7.64 -2.53
N TRP A 78 -10.36 8.14 -1.43
CA TRP A 78 -8.92 8.02 -1.18
C TRP A 78 -8.50 6.57 -0.91
N LEU A 79 -9.31 5.82 -0.16
CA LEU A 79 -9.10 4.38 0.05
C LEU A 79 -9.16 3.61 -1.27
N GLU A 80 -10.08 3.97 -2.16
CA GLU A 80 -10.16 3.37 -3.49
C GLU A 80 -8.94 3.70 -4.35
N GLN A 81 -8.47 4.96 -4.34
CA GLN A 81 -7.25 5.35 -5.05
C GLN A 81 -6.02 4.64 -4.49
N ALA A 82 -5.87 4.57 -3.16
CA ALA A 82 -4.78 3.82 -2.53
C ALA A 82 -4.83 2.33 -2.90
N ALA A 83 -6.02 1.71 -2.89
CA ALA A 83 -6.16 0.30 -3.26
C ALA A 83 -5.83 0.03 -4.73
N GLU A 84 -6.15 0.98 -5.63
CA GLU A 84 -5.81 0.93 -7.05
C GLU A 84 -4.30 1.05 -7.28
N SER A 85 -3.62 1.98 -6.60
CA SER A 85 -2.16 2.11 -6.65
C SER A 85 -1.44 0.86 -6.14
N LEU A 86 -2.05 0.10 -5.22
CA LEU A 86 -1.48 -1.12 -4.65
C LEU A 86 -1.81 -2.40 -5.44
N LYS A 87 -2.55 -2.32 -6.55
CA LYS A 87 -3.03 -3.52 -7.26
C LYS A 87 -1.88 -4.39 -7.79
N ASP A 88 -0.79 -3.77 -8.20
CA ASP A 88 0.37 -4.43 -8.81
C ASP A 88 1.45 -4.79 -7.76
N THR A 89 1.24 -4.49 -6.47
CA THR A 89 2.22 -4.73 -5.41
C THR A 89 2.64 -6.20 -5.32
N ALA A 90 1.73 -7.14 -5.59
CA ALA A 90 2.07 -8.57 -5.56
C ALA A 90 3.11 -8.94 -6.64
N ASP A 91 2.98 -8.37 -7.84
CA ASP A 91 3.89 -8.63 -8.94
C ASP A 91 5.25 -7.97 -8.69
N MET A 92 5.27 -6.71 -8.22
CA MET A 92 6.51 -6.01 -7.83
C MET A 92 7.30 -6.79 -6.76
N VAL A 93 6.60 -7.30 -5.74
CA VAL A 93 7.20 -8.06 -4.63
C VAL A 93 7.71 -9.42 -5.12
N ALA A 94 7.00 -10.06 -6.04
CA ALA A 94 7.46 -11.30 -6.66
C ALA A 94 8.75 -11.05 -7.46
N GLU A 95 8.79 -9.97 -8.25
CA GLU A 95 9.99 -9.57 -8.99
C GLU A 95 11.17 -9.26 -8.05
N TYR A 96 10.92 -8.55 -6.94
CA TYR A 96 11.95 -8.22 -5.95
C TYR A 96 12.65 -9.44 -5.36
N HIS A 97 11.92 -10.52 -5.11
CA HIS A 97 12.50 -11.75 -4.57
C HIS A 97 13.23 -12.62 -5.61
N LEU A 98 13.17 -12.26 -6.89
CA LEU A 98 13.89 -12.94 -7.96
C LEU A 98 15.26 -12.28 -8.27
N CYS A 99 15.50 -11.07 -7.75
CA CYS A 99 16.77 -10.35 -7.86
C CYS A 99 17.81 -10.82 -6.84
#